data_AF-A0A7C5XQ72-F1
#
_entry.id   AF-A0A7C5XQ72-F1
#
_cell.length_a   1.000
_cell.length_b   1.000
_cell.length_c   1.000
_cell.angle_alpha   90.00
_cell.angle_beta   90.00
_cell.angle_gamma   90.00
#
_symmetry.space_group_name_H-M   'P 1'
#
loop_
_entity.id
_entity.type
_entity.pdbx_description
1 polymer ?
#
loop_
_entity_poly.entity_id
_entity_poly.type
_entity_poly.pdbx_seq_one_letter_code
_entity_poly.pdbx_strand_id
1 'polypeptide(L)'
;RVRIEFTSATTFDVIDETAATTLASGVSYTSGANIDYNGWRVQITGTPAAGDRFYVTSNAGGVGDNRNALLLRDLRAAGILDSGASTLDEAYGDLVADAGTRTRQAELDRDAREVMRQQAEAALAAVSGVNLDEEAGRILELQQAYQAAAKVVTVADAMFQTLLDAVRR
;
A
#
# COMPACT_ATOMS: atom_id res chain seq x y z
N ARG A 1 -14.65 -22.86 -40.72
CA ARG A 1 -15.83 -23.31 -39.93
C ARG A 1 -15.90 -24.82 -40.06
N VAL A 2 -16.30 -25.53 -39.02
CA VAL A 2 -16.30 -27.00 -39.03
C VAL A 2 -17.70 -27.51 -39.31
N ARG A 3 -17.81 -28.50 -40.20
CA ARG A 3 -19.05 -29.20 -40.52
C ARG A 3 -18.99 -30.61 -39.94
N ILE A 4 -20.04 -31.00 -39.24
CA ILE A 4 -20.36 -32.38 -38.90
C ILE A 4 -21.36 -32.84 -39.96
N GLU A 5 -21.00 -33.85 -40.74
CA GLU A 5 -21.87 -34.42 -41.78
C GLU A 5 -22.16 -35.88 -41.48
N PHE A 6 -23.42 -36.20 -41.23
CA PHE A 6 -23.82 -37.57 -40.94
C PHE A 6 -23.76 -38.42 -42.19
N THR A 7 -23.05 -39.55 -42.10
CA THR A 7 -22.95 -40.55 -43.16
C THR A 7 -23.98 -41.67 -42.96
N SER A 8 -24.50 -41.82 -41.75
CA SER A 8 -25.63 -42.69 -41.39
C SER A 8 -26.27 -42.24 -40.08
N ALA A 9 -27.28 -42.98 -39.60
CA ALA A 9 -27.88 -42.76 -38.27
C ALA A 9 -26.92 -43.00 -37.10
N THR A 10 -25.76 -43.64 -37.33
CA THR A 10 -24.79 -44.01 -36.30
C THR A 10 -23.37 -43.56 -36.62
N THR A 11 -23.14 -42.80 -37.69
CA THR A 11 -21.80 -42.34 -38.09
C THR A 11 -21.81 -40.95 -38.70
N PHE A 12 -20.75 -40.19 -38.49
CA PHE A 12 -20.52 -38.89 -39.12
C PHE A 12 -19.05 -38.64 -39.46
N ASP A 13 -18.84 -37.66 -40.32
CA ASP A 13 -17.53 -37.12 -40.69
C ASP A 13 -17.40 -35.69 -40.16
N VAL A 14 -16.19 -35.29 -39.81
CA VAL A 14 -15.83 -33.93 -39.40
C VAL A 14 -14.98 -33.32 -40.49
N ILE A 15 -15.41 -32.19 -41.03
CA ILE A 15 -14.79 -31.54 -42.19
C ILE A 15 -14.51 -30.08 -41.83
N ASP A 16 -13.27 -29.64 -42.00
CA ASP A 16 -12.95 -28.21 -42.01
C ASP A 16 -13.25 -27.66 -43.40
N GLU A 17 -14.34 -26.91 -43.52
CA GLU A 17 -14.73 -26.32 -44.79
C GLU A 17 -13.82 -25.17 -45.24
N THR A 18 -13.08 -24.56 -44.31
CA THR A 18 -12.14 -23.47 -44.64
C THR A 18 -10.85 -24.03 -45.23
N ALA A 19 -10.35 -25.13 -44.68
CA ALA A 19 -9.18 -25.82 -45.22
C ALA A 19 -9.53 -26.86 -46.30
N ALA A 20 -10.82 -27.15 -46.52
CA ALA A 20 -11.32 -28.22 -47.36
C ALA A 20 -10.71 -29.60 -47.01
N THR A 21 -10.48 -29.85 -45.72
CA THR A 21 -9.87 -31.09 -45.22
C THR A 21 -10.85 -31.90 -44.40
N THR A 22 -10.85 -33.21 -44.60
CA THR A 22 -11.54 -34.14 -43.70
C THR A 22 -10.67 -34.35 -42.47
N LEU A 23 -11.19 -33.95 -41.32
CA LEU A 23 -10.52 -33.98 -40.04
C LEU A 23 -10.70 -35.32 -39.32
N ALA A 24 -11.87 -35.94 -39.51
CA ALA A 24 -12.20 -37.28 -39.06
C ALA A 24 -13.29 -37.85 -39.97
N SER A 25 -13.30 -39.17 -40.19
CA SER A 25 -14.31 -39.84 -41.01
C SER A 25 -14.77 -41.13 -40.33
N GLY A 26 -16.03 -41.49 -40.52
CA GLY A 26 -16.64 -42.69 -39.98
C GLY A 26 -16.73 -42.70 -38.44
N VAL A 27 -16.81 -41.53 -37.80
CA VAL A 27 -16.87 -41.41 -36.35
C VAL A 27 -18.21 -41.94 -35.86
N SER A 28 -18.20 -42.87 -34.90
CA SER A 28 -19.42 -43.42 -34.30
C SER A 28 -20.22 -42.34 -33.60
N TYR A 29 -21.54 -42.36 -33.80
CA TYR A 29 -22.50 -41.48 -33.17
C TYR A 29 -23.45 -42.25 -32.26
N THR A 30 -23.61 -41.71 -31.06
CA THR A 30 -24.68 -42.07 -30.13
C THR A 30 -25.40 -40.78 -29.76
N SER A 31 -26.73 -40.78 -29.81
CA SER A 31 -27.55 -39.62 -29.46
C SER A 31 -27.19 -39.07 -28.07
N GLY A 32 -26.85 -37.79 -28.01
CA GLY A 32 -26.47 -37.09 -26.78
C GLY A 32 -25.05 -37.33 -26.29
N ALA A 33 -24.25 -38.15 -27.00
CA ALA A 33 -22.84 -38.30 -26.67
C ALA A 33 -22.07 -37.00 -26.99
N ASN A 34 -21.00 -36.76 -26.24
CA ASN A 34 -20.10 -35.64 -26.49
C ASN A 34 -19.38 -35.85 -27.83
N ILE A 35 -19.43 -34.83 -28.67
CA ILE A 35 -18.57 -34.70 -29.84
C ILE A 35 -17.54 -33.63 -29.48
N ASP A 36 -16.31 -34.09 -29.23
CA ASP A 36 -15.17 -33.26 -28.85
C ASP A 36 -14.22 -33.12 -30.02
N TYR A 37 -13.95 -31.89 -30.45
CA TYR A 37 -12.99 -31.64 -31.52
C TYR A 37 -12.36 -30.25 -31.37
N ASN A 38 -11.03 -30.13 -31.53
CA ASN A 38 -10.30 -28.86 -31.46
C ASN A 38 -10.72 -27.94 -30.29
N GLY A 39 -10.88 -28.52 -29.10
CA GLY A 39 -11.22 -27.80 -27.86
C GLY A 39 -12.68 -27.39 -27.68
N TRP A 40 -13.54 -27.57 -28.68
CA TRP A 40 -14.99 -27.39 -28.53
C TRP A 40 -15.71 -28.72 -28.30
N ARG A 41 -16.84 -28.64 -27.62
CA ARG A 41 -17.75 -29.75 -27.33
C ARG A 41 -19.15 -29.40 -27.79
N VAL A 42 -19.78 -30.31 -28.50
CA VAL A 42 -21.22 -30.25 -28.80
C VAL A 42 -21.88 -31.58 -28.48
N GLN A 43 -23.19 -31.54 -28.26
CA GLN A 43 -24.03 -32.73 -28.16
C GLN A 43 -25.14 -32.58 -29.19
N ILE A 44 -25.26 -33.59 -30.05
CA ILE A 44 -26.35 -33.70 -31.02
C ILE A 44 -27.23 -34.84 -30.53
N THR A 45 -28.54 -34.62 -30.48
CA THR A 45 -29.52 -35.62 -30.03
C THR A 45 -30.45 -35.99 -31.17
N GLY A 46 -31.04 -37.19 -31.08
CA GLY A 46 -31.96 -37.73 -32.08
C GLY A 46 -31.30 -38.72 -33.04
N THR A 47 -32.02 -39.03 -34.12
CA THR A 47 -31.64 -40.02 -35.13
C THR A 47 -31.42 -39.32 -36.48
N PRO A 48 -30.20 -38.85 -36.76
CA PRO A 48 -29.89 -38.13 -37.99
C PRO A 48 -29.95 -39.04 -39.22
N ALA A 49 -30.20 -38.46 -40.39
CA ALA A 49 -30.14 -39.13 -41.67
C ALA A 49 -28.79 -38.89 -42.36
N ALA A 50 -28.43 -39.77 -43.29
CA ALA A 50 -27.26 -39.54 -44.14
C ALA A 50 -27.45 -38.24 -44.95
N GLY A 51 -26.47 -37.35 -44.88
CA GLY A 51 -26.50 -36.02 -45.49
C GLY A 51 -26.90 -34.89 -44.54
N ASP A 52 -27.33 -35.19 -43.31
CA ASP A 52 -27.59 -34.15 -42.30
C ASP A 52 -26.29 -33.43 -41.92
N ARG A 53 -26.38 -32.09 -41.79
CA ARG A 53 -25.21 -31.23 -41.57
C ARG A 53 -25.41 -30.27 -40.41
N PHE A 54 -24.46 -30.26 -39.50
CA PHE A 54 -24.35 -29.29 -38.41
C PHE A 54 -23.07 -28.48 -38.57
N TYR A 55 -23.14 -27.19 -38.24
CA TYR A 55 -22.01 -26.28 -38.39
C TYR A 55 -21.58 -25.75 -37.02
N VAL A 56 -20.29 -25.90 -36.73
CA VAL A 56 -19.65 -25.27 -35.59
C VAL A 56 -18.86 -24.06 -36.10
N THR A 57 -19.18 -22.89 -35.54
CA THR A 57 -18.61 -21.60 -35.93
C THR A 57 -18.03 -20.89 -34.71
N SER A 58 -17.17 -19.89 -34.95
CA SER A 58 -16.68 -19.03 -33.87
C SER A 58 -17.85 -18.26 -33.25
N ASN A 59 -17.90 -18.17 -31.92
CA ASN A 59 -18.87 -17.37 -31.18
C ASN A 59 -18.58 -15.86 -31.27
N ALA A 60 -18.04 -15.39 -32.41
CA ALA A 60 -17.55 -14.03 -32.54
C ALA A 60 -18.69 -13.02 -32.39
N GLY A 61 -18.64 -12.17 -31.34
CA GLY A 61 -19.70 -11.21 -31.03
C GLY A 61 -20.97 -11.84 -30.43
N GLY A 62 -20.94 -13.13 -30.10
CA GLY A 62 -22.03 -13.83 -29.43
C GLY A 62 -22.00 -13.69 -27.91
N VAL A 63 -23.05 -14.15 -27.25
CA VAL A 63 -23.14 -14.17 -25.78
C VAL A 63 -22.04 -15.06 -25.21
N GLY A 64 -21.30 -14.57 -24.21
CA GLY A 64 -20.18 -15.29 -23.60
C GLY A 64 -18.85 -15.21 -24.37
N ASP A 65 -18.77 -14.42 -25.44
CA ASP A 65 -17.49 -14.11 -26.10
C ASP A 65 -16.61 -13.21 -25.22
N ASN A 66 -15.57 -13.80 -24.60
CA ASN A 66 -14.70 -13.10 -23.67
C ASN A 66 -13.42 -12.53 -24.34
N ARG A 67 -13.33 -12.51 -25.68
CA ARG A 67 -12.12 -12.04 -26.38
C ARG A 67 -11.73 -10.61 -26.01
N ASN A 68 -12.71 -9.71 -25.82
CA ASN A 68 -12.43 -8.34 -25.39
C ASN A 68 -11.82 -8.26 -23.98
N ALA A 69 -12.25 -9.11 -23.05
CA ALA A 69 -11.65 -9.14 -21.72
C ALA A 69 -10.24 -9.73 -21.74
N LEU A 70 -9.98 -10.70 -22.64
CA LEU A 70 -8.63 -11.20 -22.88
C LEU A 70 -7.73 -10.11 -23.45
N LEU A 71 -8.20 -9.33 -24.44
CA LEU A 71 -7.47 -8.18 -24.95
C LEU A 71 -7.19 -7.13 -23.87
N LEU A 72 -8.17 -6.86 -22.99
CA LEU A 72 -7.98 -5.93 -21.87
C LEU A 72 -6.96 -6.45 -20.85
N ARG A 73 -6.95 -7.76 -20.57
CA ARG A 73 -5.93 -8.39 -19.73
C ARG A 73 -4.55 -8.21 -20.37
N ASP A 74 -4.44 -8.47 -21.66
CA ASP A 74 -3.17 -8.43 -22.39
C ASP A 74 -2.62 -7.00 -22.49
N LEU A 75 -3.50 -6.00 -22.45
CA LEU A 75 -3.11 -4.58 -22.41
C LEU A 75 -2.20 -4.26 -21.22
N ARG A 76 -2.35 -4.95 -20.08
CA ARG A 76 -1.51 -4.73 -18.89
C ARG A 76 -0.02 -4.96 -19.16
N ALA A 77 0.28 -5.98 -19.97
CA ALA A 77 1.62 -6.37 -20.37
C ALA A 77 2.05 -5.75 -21.71
N ALA A 78 1.15 -5.01 -22.36
CA ALA A 78 1.48 -4.33 -23.61
C ALA A 78 2.29 -3.06 -23.29
N GLY A 79 3.40 -2.88 -24.01
CA GLY A 79 4.18 -1.64 -23.99
C GLY A 79 3.39 -0.53 -24.68
N ILE A 80 2.53 0.17 -23.95
CA ILE A 80 1.67 1.24 -24.48
C ILE A 80 2.01 2.61 -23.89
N LEU A 81 2.83 2.64 -22.85
CA LEU A 81 3.29 3.86 -22.19
C LEU A 81 4.70 4.21 -22.67
N ASP A 82 5.09 5.46 -22.46
CA ASP A 82 6.42 6.00 -22.83
C ASP A 82 6.83 5.64 -24.28
N SER A 83 5.97 5.99 -25.24
CA SER A 83 6.17 5.66 -26.66
C SER A 83 6.34 4.16 -26.95
N GLY A 84 5.80 3.30 -26.08
CA GLY A 84 5.85 1.85 -26.17
C GLY A 84 7.00 1.19 -25.40
N ALA A 85 7.76 1.97 -24.62
CA ALA A 85 8.88 1.46 -23.83
C ALA A 85 8.46 0.82 -22.51
N SER A 86 7.27 1.15 -21.98
CA SER A 86 6.81 0.64 -20.68
C SER A 86 5.39 0.07 -20.73
N THR A 87 5.20 -0.97 -19.94
CA THR A 87 3.92 -1.61 -19.69
C THR A 87 3.14 -0.88 -18.60
N LEU A 88 1.82 -1.13 -18.52
CA LEU A 88 0.99 -0.61 -17.43
C LEU A 88 1.43 -1.15 -16.06
N ASP A 89 1.86 -2.41 -16.00
CA ASP A 89 2.33 -3.03 -14.75
C ASP A 89 3.64 -2.41 -14.25
N GLU A 90 4.58 -2.11 -15.15
CA GLU A 90 5.83 -1.41 -14.81
C GLU A 90 5.57 0.01 -14.32
N ALA A 91 4.79 0.80 -15.07
CA ALA A 91 4.48 2.18 -14.69
C ALA A 91 3.73 2.26 -13.34
N TYR A 92 2.85 1.30 -13.07
CA TYR A 92 2.20 1.17 -11.77
C TYR A 92 3.21 0.82 -10.66
N GLY A 93 4.12 -0.11 -10.93
CA GLY A 93 5.20 -0.48 -10.01
C GLY A 93 6.09 0.71 -9.64
N ASP A 94 6.50 1.48 -10.65
CA ASP A 94 7.34 2.67 -10.49
C ASP A 94 6.63 3.75 -9.66
N LEU A 95 5.34 3.98 -9.90
CA LEU A 95 4.55 4.95 -9.12
C LEU A 95 4.49 4.56 -7.63
N VAL A 96 4.25 3.27 -7.34
CA VAL A 96 4.22 2.77 -5.95
C VAL A 96 5.60 2.86 -5.31
N ALA A 97 6.66 2.56 -6.06
CA ALA A 97 8.03 2.66 -5.59
C ALA A 97 8.44 4.12 -5.28
N ASP A 98 8.07 5.07 -6.13
CA ASP A 98 8.29 6.51 -5.89
C ASP A 98 7.58 6.98 -4.61
N ALA A 99 6.29 6.65 -4.48
CA ALA A 99 5.52 6.99 -3.29
C ALA A 99 6.14 6.40 -2.01
N GLY A 100 6.59 5.14 -2.06
CA GLY A 100 7.27 4.49 -0.93
C GLY A 100 8.60 5.13 -0.58
N THR A 101 9.40 5.48 -1.59
CA THR A 101 10.70 6.15 -1.41
C THR A 101 10.53 7.54 -0.79
N ARG A 102 9.59 8.33 -1.32
CA ARG A 102 9.29 9.68 -0.80
C ARG A 102 8.75 9.64 0.63
N THR A 103 7.93 8.64 0.95
CA THR A 103 7.41 8.45 2.32
C THR A 103 8.56 8.16 3.29
N ARG A 104 9.45 7.22 2.93
CA ARG A 104 10.63 6.90 3.75
C ARG A 104 11.55 8.09 3.94
N GLN A 105 11.75 8.90 2.89
CA GLN A 105 12.54 10.13 3.00
C GLN A 105 11.90 11.12 3.99
N ALA A 106 10.58 11.32 3.92
CA ALA A 106 9.87 12.20 4.82
C ALA A 106 9.91 11.72 6.29
N GLU A 107 9.87 10.41 6.53
CA GLU A 107 10.03 9.82 7.86
C GLU A 107 11.43 10.09 8.44
N LEU A 108 12.48 9.86 7.64
CA LEU A 108 13.86 10.16 8.05
C LEU A 108 14.06 11.64 8.35
N ASP A 109 13.50 12.52 7.51
CA ASP A 109 13.57 13.96 7.72
C ASP A 109 12.80 14.38 8.99
N ARG A 110 11.65 13.75 9.27
CA ARG A 110 10.89 13.97 10.51
C ARG A 110 11.72 13.58 11.73
N ASP A 111 12.34 12.41 11.71
CA ASP A 111 13.12 11.90 12.83
C ASP A 111 14.37 12.74 13.08
N ALA A 112 15.05 13.18 12.02
CA ALA A 112 16.16 14.13 12.15
C ALA A 112 15.72 15.47 12.77
N ARG A 113 14.56 16.00 12.35
CA ARG A 113 14.00 17.24 12.91
C ARG A 113 13.56 17.07 14.35
N GLU A 114 13.03 15.91 14.72
CA GLU A 114 12.67 15.56 16.09
C GLU A 114 13.91 15.61 17.00
N VAL A 115 15.00 14.97 16.58
CA VAL A 115 16.28 15.00 17.31
C VAL A 115 16.81 16.43 17.44
N MET A 116 16.79 17.22 16.36
CA MET A 116 17.22 18.62 16.41
C MET A 116 16.34 19.45 17.36
N ARG A 117 15.02 19.21 17.39
CA ARG A 117 14.11 19.90 18.32
C ARG A 117 14.47 19.57 19.77
N GLN A 118 14.65 18.29 20.09
CA GLN A 118 15.03 17.86 21.44
C GLN A 118 16.37 18.46 21.88
N GLN A 119 17.36 18.53 20.97
CA GLN A 119 18.63 19.18 21.26
C GLN A 119 18.48 20.69 21.53
N ALA A 120 17.65 21.38 20.74
CA ALA A 120 17.37 22.80 20.94
C ALA A 120 16.63 23.06 22.26
N GLU A 121 15.65 22.22 22.62
CA GLU A 121 14.94 22.26 23.90
C GLU A 121 15.90 22.04 25.08
N ALA A 122 16.81 21.06 24.98
CA ALA A 122 17.81 20.80 26.00
C ALA A 122 18.81 21.96 26.14
N ALA A 123 19.26 22.55 25.03
CA ALA A 123 20.15 23.71 25.06
C ALA A 123 19.47 24.95 25.68
N LEU A 124 18.19 25.18 25.37
CA LEU A 124 17.41 26.23 25.99
C LEU A 124 17.30 25.98 27.50
N ALA A 125 16.92 24.77 27.92
CA ALA A 125 16.80 24.40 29.33
C ALA A 125 18.14 24.51 30.09
N ALA A 126 19.28 24.29 29.44
CA ALA A 126 20.59 24.47 30.07
C ALA A 126 20.93 25.94 30.36
N VAL A 127 20.45 26.88 29.54
CA VAL A 127 20.70 28.32 29.71
C VAL A 127 19.63 29.00 30.56
N SER A 128 18.36 28.65 30.35
CA SER A 128 17.22 29.25 31.04
C SER A 128 16.77 28.46 32.28
N GLY A 129 17.36 27.29 32.53
CA GLY A 129 17.03 26.46 33.67
C GLY A 129 17.53 27.08 34.97
N VAL A 130 16.62 27.31 35.91
CA VAL A 130 16.97 27.67 37.28
C VAL A 130 17.26 26.38 38.04
N ASN A 131 18.44 26.27 38.65
CA ASN A 131 18.72 25.18 39.56
C ASN A 131 18.08 25.51 40.92
N LEU A 132 16.95 24.84 41.22
CA LEU A 132 16.20 25.07 42.46
C LEU A 132 17.02 24.81 43.72
N ASP A 133 18.02 23.94 43.66
CA ASP A 133 18.91 23.67 44.80
C ASP A 133 19.89 24.83 45.03
N GLU A 134 20.39 25.43 43.95
CA GLU A 134 21.27 26.61 44.03
C GLU A 134 20.47 27.84 44.50
N GLU A 135 19.26 28.03 43.97
CA GLU A 135 18.37 29.11 44.38
C GLU A 135 17.92 28.94 45.84
N ALA A 136 17.63 27.70 46.29
CA ALA A 136 17.33 27.40 47.68
C ALA A 136 18.55 27.64 48.60
N GLY A 137 19.76 27.30 48.14
CA GLY A 137 21.01 27.63 48.84
C GLY A 137 21.18 29.14 49.03
N ARG A 138 20.95 29.93 47.96
CA ARG A 138 20.97 31.40 48.02
C ARG A 138 19.90 31.95 48.96
N ILE A 139 18.70 31.38 48.96
CA ILE A 139 17.64 31.77 49.90
C ILE A 139 18.06 31.47 51.34
N LEU A 140 18.65 30.30 51.62
CA LEU A 140 19.14 29.95 52.96
C LEU A 140 20.24 30.89 53.43
N GLU A 141 21.21 31.22 52.56
CA GLU A 141 22.26 32.19 52.85
C GLU A 141 21.68 33.58 53.14
N LEU A 142 20.73 34.04 52.32
CA LEU A 142 20.04 35.32 52.53
C LEU A 142 19.32 35.34 53.87
N GLN A 143 18.63 34.26 54.23
CA GLN A 143 17.94 34.13 55.51
C GLN A 143 18.92 34.18 56.69
N GLN A 144 20.07 33.51 56.60
CA GLN A 144 21.11 33.57 57.63
C GLN A 144 21.71 34.97 57.76
N ALA A 145 21.98 35.64 56.64
CA ALA A 145 22.46 37.03 56.62
C ALA A 145 21.45 37.98 57.26
N TYR A 146 20.14 37.82 56.99
CA TYR A 146 19.08 38.60 57.63
C TYR A 146 19.01 38.36 59.15
N GLN A 147 19.11 37.11 59.59
CA GLN A 147 19.13 36.78 61.03
C GLN A 147 20.36 37.37 61.72
N ALA A 148 21.53 37.30 61.08
CA ALA A 148 22.76 37.91 61.58
C ALA A 148 22.63 39.44 61.67
N ALA A 149 22.09 40.09 60.64
CA ALA A 149 21.83 41.53 60.64
C ALA A 149 20.85 41.94 61.76
N ALA A 150 19.77 41.18 61.96
CA ALA A 150 18.82 41.42 63.05
C ALA A 150 19.49 41.30 64.44
N LYS A 151 20.41 40.34 64.61
CA LYS A 151 21.17 40.18 65.85
C LYS A 151 22.15 41.31 66.07
N VAL A 152 22.81 41.81 65.03
CA VAL A 152 23.66 43.01 65.10
C VAL A 152 22.85 44.23 65.54
N VAL A 153 21.65 44.44 64.99
CA VAL A 153 20.74 45.52 65.41
C VAL A 153 20.37 45.38 66.88
N THR A 154 20.04 44.16 67.33
CA THR A 154 19.68 43.92 68.75
C THR A 154 20.87 44.20 69.69
N VAL A 155 22.08 43.82 69.30
CA VAL A 155 23.30 44.10 70.08
C VAL A 155 23.60 45.59 70.09
N ALA A 156 23.44 46.28 68.97
CA ALA A 156 23.60 47.73 68.88
C ALA A 156 22.60 48.47 69.79
N ASP A 157 21.33 48.05 69.78
CA ASP A 157 20.28 48.60 70.66
C ASP A 157 20.61 48.37 72.14
N ALA A 158 21.07 47.17 72.50
CA ALA A 158 21.49 46.86 73.86
C ALA A 158 22.70 47.69 74.32
N MET A 159 23.69 47.89 73.43
CA MET A 159 24.82 48.77 73.70
C MET A 159 24.38 50.23 73.87
N PHE A 160 23.45 50.69 73.03
CA PHE A 160 22.91 52.05 73.13
C PHE A 160 22.15 52.28 74.45
N GLN A 161 21.31 51.34 74.86
CA GLN A 161 20.62 51.39 76.16
C GLN A 161 21.61 51.36 77.33
N THR A 162 22.64 50.51 77.27
CA THR A 162 23.67 50.43 78.32
C THR A 162 24.44 51.76 78.46
N LEU A 163 24.77 52.41 77.35
CA LEU A 163 25.40 53.74 77.37
C LEU A 163 24.47 54.80 77.96
N LEU A 164 23.18 54.78 77.61
CA LEU A 164 22.19 55.69 78.20
C LEU A 164 22.05 55.49 79.71
N ASP A 165 21.97 54.25 80.18
CA ASP A 165 21.83 53.93 81.61
C ASP A 165 23.10 54.28 82.41
N ALA A 166 24.29 54.15 81.82
CA ALA A 166 25.55 54.54 82.44
C ALA A 166 25.70 56.07 82.61
N VAL A 167 25.14 56.85 81.68
CA VAL A 167 25.15 58.32 81.72
C VAL A 167 24.01 58.90 82.58
N ARG A 168 22.97 58.12 82.88
CA ARG A 168 21.80 58.56 83.67
C ARG A 168 22.02 58.55 85.20
N ARG A 169 23.26 58.38 85.66
CA ARG A 169 23.65 58.55 87.07
C ARG A 169 24.23 59.93 87.33
#